data_AF-A0A1C6DW24-F1
#
_entry.id   AF-A0A1C6DW24-F1
#
_cell.length_a   1.000
_cell.length_b   1.000
_cell.length_c   1.000
_cell.angle_alpha   90.00
_cell.angle_beta   90.00
_cell.angle_gamma   90.00
#
_symmetry.space_group_name_H-M   'P 1'
#
loop_
_entity.id
_entity.type
_entity.pdbx_description
1 polymer ?
#
loop_
_entity_poly.entity_id
_entity_poly.type
_entity_poly.pdbx_seq_one_letter_code
_entity_poly.pdbx_strand_id
1 'polypeptide(L)'
;MKKDYSEYKHTDYEKYNIARQSNSYVYYDFFINFASFDPDSKLFSIKVDRVNEDLSMKDAIDEFEELERSLRNVHPDILSDEDIADYEQSRVEGLEKNRALRKHFSAKYNIDWADSDKYFQDLIDEYEIKKEEPLHNVLSGAVIDLQIGEGILDFIYADFKTPFKESYGFVSAFDKFIKNSEEKRHIEFNEKPEKIYNCNQENVEMYFKYTDRKLFIENIANASLYSAICPPVFLKENLPVEGLKWYYNYLITLQNEYKELIEFCFDEDFYPEVMEKIKPAERYYLYKIIHNQPLTIQREEYFSYSRSNPNGKILPIHLSHEDFLSRVMNEYEPTEQHKEFQKKYNLSNAEMEVFCRFPISPNTSYKFRNIRKALELEFTKMLEQDIRFRKCKRCGKYFIMKGNYNTNYCDRIAEGEIRNCQDIMALENYKKKTADNAAIKIYNKYYKRYSARVKAHTILEKDFKKWKYQAMTKRNECIDGKLTEEDFINWMESCFPNRNRKH
;
A
#
# COMPACT_ATOMS: atom_id res chain seq x y z
N MET A 1 35.96 -24.49 15.98
CA MET A 1 36.84 -23.34 15.67
C MET A 1 36.01 -22.27 14.99
N LYS A 2 36.02 -21.02 15.50
CA LYS A 2 35.53 -19.87 14.72
C LYS A 2 36.44 -19.72 13.50
N LYS A 3 35.86 -19.60 12.31
CA LYS A 3 36.62 -19.36 11.07
C LYS A 3 37.14 -17.92 11.09
N ASP A 4 38.40 -17.71 10.70
CA ASP A 4 38.99 -16.39 10.55
C ASP A 4 38.64 -15.84 9.17
N TYR A 5 37.95 -14.69 9.15
CA TYR A 5 37.50 -14.01 7.94
C TYR A 5 38.19 -12.65 7.76
N SER A 6 39.27 -12.37 8.49
CA SER A 6 39.96 -11.06 8.48
C SER A 6 40.44 -10.63 7.09
N GLU A 7 40.76 -11.58 6.20
CA GLU A 7 41.18 -11.32 4.82
C GLU A 7 40.04 -11.42 3.78
N TYR A 8 38.84 -11.82 4.19
CA TYR A 8 37.72 -12.04 3.27
C TYR A 8 37.19 -10.69 2.74
N LYS A 9 37.31 -10.49 1.44
CA LYS A 9 36.81 -9.30 0.74
C LYS A 9 35.45 -9.62 0.11
N HIS A 10 34.44 -8.87 0.51
CA HIS A 10 33.11 -9.01 -0.08
C HIS A 10 33.12 -8.65 -1.57
N THR A 11 32.52 -9.51 -2.39
CA THR A 11 32.18 -9.20 -3.78
C THR A 11 31.13 -8.09 -3.82
N ASP A 12 30.97 -7.42 -4.97
CA ASP A 12 29.93 -6.39 -5.10
C ASP A 12 28.52 -6.96 -4.95
N TYR A 13 28.32 -8.23 -5.35
CA TYR A 13 27.09 -8.96 -5.12
C TYR A 13 26.83 -9.24 -3.62
N GLU A 14 27.86 -9.60 -2.85
CA GLU A 14 27.72 -9.78 -1.41
C GLU A 14 27.42 -8.46 -0.71
N LYS A 15 28.10 -7.35 -1.08
CA LYS A 15 27.77 -6.01 -0.57
C LYS A 15 26.32 -5.64 -0.90
N TYR A 16 25.87 -5.92 -2.12
CA TYR A 16 24.48 -5.71 -2.54
C TYR A 16 23.49 -6.46 -1.65
N ASN A 17 23.78 -7.71 -1.29
CA ASN A 17 22.90 -8.52 -0.46
C ASN A 17 22.94 -8.16 1.03
N ILE A 18 24.11 -7.86 1.60
CA ILE A 18 24.28 -7.54 3.03
C ILE A 18 23.40 -6.35 3.44
N ALA A 19 23.28 -5.33 2.59
CA ALA A 19 22.44 -4.16 2.86
C ALA A 19 20.92 -4.46 2.85
N ARG A 20 20.52 -5.66 2.41
CA ARG A 20 19.13 -6.04 2.10
C ARG A 20 18.67 -7.31 2.81
N GLN A 21 19.50 -7.88 3.67
CA GLN A 21 19.23 -9.12 4.38
C GLN A 21 19.19 -8.89 5.89
N SER A 22 18.50 -9.79 6.58
CA SER A 22 18.49 -9.86 8.03
C SER A 22 19.92 -9.96 8.56
N ASN A 23 20.18 -9.35 9.71
CA ASN A 23 21.49 -9.32 10.34
C ASN A 23 21.34 -9.48 11.86
N SER A 24 22.45 -9.43 12.60
CA SER A 24 22.43 -9.63 14.06
C SER A 24 21.61 -8.60 14.85
N TYR A 25 21.14 -7.51 14.24
CA TYR A 25 20.32 -6.46 14.86
C TYR A 25 18.86 -6.52 14.43
N VAL A 26 18.60 -6.86 13.15
CA VAL A 26 17.27 -6.72 12.55
C VAL A 26 16.93 -7.96 11.72
N TYR A 27 15.75 -8.51 11.96
CA TYR A 27 15.16 -9.61 11.23
C TYR A 27 13.96 -9.12 10.40
N TYR A 28 14.03 -9.26 9.08
CA TYR A 28 13.02 -8.74 8.16
C TYR A 28 11.96 -9.76 7.75
N ASP A 29 12.20 -11.06 7.99
CA ASP A 29 11.39 -12.15 7.43
C ASP A 29 10.31 -12.67 8.40
N PHE A 30 9.91 -11.86 9.38
CA PHE A 30 9.00 -12.28 10.45
C PHE A 30 7.56 -12.50 9.93
N PHE A 31 7.01 -11.52 9.21
CA PHE A 31 5.66 -11.60 8.65
C PHE A 31 5.60 -12.49 7.40
N ILE A 32 4.48 -13.17 7.17
CA ILE A 32 4.25 -13.99 5.97
C ILE A 32 2.99 -13.51 5.25
N ASN A 33 3.19 -12.62 4.27
CA ASN A 33 2.10 -12.09 3.47
C ASN A 33 1.91 -12.89 2.17
N PHE A 34 0.70 -12.86 1.64
CA PHE A 34 0.34 -13.51 0.38
C PHE A 34 -0.23 -12.50 -0.60
N ALA A 35 0.28 -12.48 -1.83
CA ALA A 35 -0.23 -11.63 -2.90
C ALA A 35 -0.76 -12.47 -4.06
N SER A 36 -1.97 -12.20 -4.51
CA SER A 36 -2.46 -12.69 -5.80
C SER A 36 -2.41 -11.55 -6.83
N PHE A 37 -2.29 -11.92 -8.10
CA PHE A 37 -2.22 -10.96 -9.19
C PHE A 37 -3.18 -11.37 -10.31
N ASP A 38 -4.08 -10.46 -10.68
CA ASP A 38 -4.96 -10.61 -11.83
C ASP A 38 -4.38 -9.83 -13.03
N PRO A 39 -3.93 -10.52 -14.09
CA PRO A 39 -3.35 -9.86 -15.26
C PRO A 39 -4.35 -9.02 -16.06
N ASP A 40 -5.64 -9.38 -16.06
CA ASP A 40 -6.64 -8.70 -16.89
C ASP A 40 -7.02 -7.34 -16.29
N SER A 41 -7.27 -7.31 -14.98
CA SER A 41 -7.56 -6.08 -14.24
C SER A 41 -6.32 -5.35 -13.75
N LYS A 42 -5.12 -5.96 -13.91
CA LYS A 42 -3.83 -5.45 -13.43
C LYS A 42 -3.84 -5.13 -11.93
N LEU A 43 -4.56 -5.96 -11.17
CA LEU A 43 -4.82 -5.77 -9.76
C LEU A 43 -3.96 -6.73 -8.92
N PHE A 44 -3.28 -6.17 -7.92
CA PHE A 44 -2.68 -6.92 -6.82
C PHE A 44 -3.65 -6.96 -5.66
N SER A 45 -3.87 -8.14 -5.10
CA SER A 45 -4.58 -8.31 -3.83
C SER A 45 -3.62 -8.93 -2.83
N ILE A 46 -3.40 -8.24 -1.71
CA ILE A 46 -2.48 -8.64 -0.66
C ILE A 46 -3.30 -9.05 0.56
N LYS A 47 -3.19 -10.32 0.95
CA LYS A 47 -3.64 -10.80 2.25
C LYS A 47 -2.51 -10.63 3.26
N VAL A 48 -2.73 -9.76 4.22
CA VAL A 48 -1.77 -9.47 5.28
C VAL A 48 -1.76 -10.61 6.30
N ASP A 49 -0.57 -10.97 6.77
CA ASP A 49 -0.39 -11.93 7.86
C ASP A 49 -1.25 -11.53 9.07
N ARG A 50 -1.84 -12.52 9.74
CA ARG A 50 -2.65 -12.30 10.95
C ARG A 50 -2.20 -13.16 12.12
N VAL A 51 -1.13 -13.94 11.93
CA VAL A 51 -0.68 -14.97 12.88
C VAL A 51 0.07 -14.30 14.02
N ASN A 52 0.80 -13.22 13.74
CA ASN A 52 1.63 -12.52 14.72
C ASN A 52 0.82 -11.47 15.51
N GLU A 53 -0.24 -11.92 16.17
CA GLU A 53 -1.14 -11.10 17.01
C GLU A 53 -1.51 -11.87 18.28
N ASP A 54 -1.81 -11.18 19.39
CA ASP A 54 -2.04 -11.79 20.70
C ASP A 54 -3.11 -12.89 20.66
N LEU A 55 -4.26 -12.58 20.06
CA LEU A 55 -5.37 -13.54 19.93
C LEU A 55 -4.99 -14.76 19.09
N SER A 56 -4.21 -14.56 18.03
CA SER A 56 -3.77 -15.64 17.13
C SER A 56 -2.68 -16.51 17.74
N MET A 57 -1.86 -15.94 18.62
CA MET A 57 -0.75 -16.59 19.31
C MET A 57 -1.16 -17.17 20.68
N LYS A 58 -2.41 -16.95 21.13
CA LYS A 58 -2.84 -17.22 22.50
C LYS A 58 -2.47 -18.62 23.00
N ASP A 59 -2.84 -19.67 22.27
CA ASP A 59 -2.52 -21.05 22.68
C ASP A 59 -1.01 -21.30 22.81
N ALA A 60 -0.21 -20.75 21.88
CA ALA A 60 1.24 -20.89 21.92
C ALA A 60 1.86 -20.11 23.08
N ILE A 61 1.31 -18.92 23.40
CA ILE A 61 1.72 -18.11 24.54
C ILE A 61 1.38 -18.82 25.85
N ASP A 62 0.14 -19.32 25.99
CA ASP A 62 -0.30 -20.03 27.19
C ASP A 62 0.58 -21.28 27.43
N GLU A 63 0.87 -22.06 26.40
CA GLU A 63 1.79 -23.21 26.46
C GLU A 63 3.20 -22.81 26.89
N PHE A 64 3.72 -21.70 26.34
CA PHE A 64 5.04 -21.17 26.68
C PHE A 64 5.10 -20.68 28.13
N GLU A 65 4.07 -19.97 28.61
CA GLU A 65 4.00 -19.49 30.00
C GLU A 65 3.90 -20.64 31.01
N GLU A 66 3.11 -21.67 30.72
CA GLU A 66 3.02 -22.86 31.57
C GLU A 66 4.37 -23.56 31.70
N LEU A 67 5.11 -23.66 30.58
CA LEU A 67 6.44 -24.22 30.55
C LEU A 67 7.43 -23.38 31.37
N GLU A 68 7.45 -22.06 31.17
CA GLU A 68 8.30 -21.13 31.94
C GLU A 68 7.99 -21.19 33.45
N ARG A 69 6.71 -21.25 33.85
CA ARG A 69 6.29 -21.46 35.25
C ARG A 69 6.76 -22.79 35.81
N SER A 70 6.87 -23.84 35.00
CA SER A 70 7.38 -25.14 35.44
C SER A 70 8.90 -25.16 35.62
N LEU A 71 9.62 -24.29 34.90
CA LEU A 71 11.08 -24.22 34.89
C LEU A 71 11.65 -23.20 35.88
N ARG A 72 10.89 -22.15 36.23
CA ARG A 72 11.29 -21.07 37.14
C ARG A 72 10.33 -20.97 38.32
N ASN A 73 10.84 -20.62 39.50
CA ASN A 73 9.98 -20.17 40.61
C ASN A 73 9.43 -18.77 40.26
N VAL A 74 8.33 -18.74 39.50
CA VAL A 74 7.62 -17.50 39.16
C VAL A 74 6.70 -17.17 40.33
N HIS A 75 6.92 -16.02 40.97
CA HIS A 75 5.93 -15.48 41.91
C HIS A 75 4.75 -14.94 41.10
N PRO A 76 3.49 -15.11 41.56
CA PRO A 76 2.36 -14.49 40.89
C PRO A 76 2.55 -12.98 40.88
N ASP A 77 2.55 -12.37 39.69
CA ASP A 77 2.58 -10.92 39.53
C ASP A 77 1.26 -10.35 40.06
N ILE A 78 1.29 -9.84 41.29
CA ILE A 78 0.17 -9.08 41.86
C ILE A 78 0.31 -7.66 41.33
N LEU A 79 -0.41 -7.38 40.24
CA LEU A 79 -0.55 -6.02 39.72
C LEU A 79 -1.22 -5.13 40.78
N SER A 80 -0.69 -3.94 41.00
CA SER A 80 -1.33 -2.93 41.84
C SER A 80 -2.54 -2.32 41.11
N ASP A 81 -3.44 -1.66 41.85
CA ASP A 81 -4.56 -0.91 41.25
C ASP A 81 -4.06 0.16 40.26
N GLU A 82 -2.87 0.72 40.50
CA GLU A 82 -2.19 1.68 39.63
C GLU A 82 -1.73 0.99 38.32
N ASP A 83 -1.10 -0.17 38.41
CA ASP A 83 -0.68 -0.95 37.22
C ASP A 83 -1.88 -1.37 36.36
N ILE A 84 -3.01 -1.74 37.00
CA ILE A 84 -4.26 -2.09 36.30
C ILE A 84 -4.83 -0.87 35.57
N ALA A 85 -4.78 0.31 36.20
CA ALA A 85 -5.25 1.55 35.60
C ALA A 85 -4.37 1.98 34.41
N ASP A 86 -3.05 1.89 34.56
CA ASP A 86 -2.08 2.21 33.51
C ASP A 86 -2.23 1.28 32.30
N TYR A 87 -2.42 -0.03 32.55
CA TYR A 87 -2.71 -0.99 31.50
C TYR A 87 -4.00 -0.67 30.75
N GLU A 88 -5.08 -0.38 31.48
CA GLU A 88 -6.37 -0.02 30.87
C GLU A 88 -6.27 1.27 30.04
N GLN A 89 -5.51 2.26 30.51
CA GLN A 89 -5.26 3.49 29.75
C GLN A 89 -4.50 3.19 28.46
N SER A 90 -3.39 2.44 28.54
CA SER A 90 -2.58 2.03 27.38
C SER A 90 -3.41 1.26 26.35
N ARG A 91 -4.31 0.37 26.81
CA ARG A 91 -5.25 -0.38 25.97
C ARG A 91 -6.19 0.55 25.20
N VAL A 92 -6.82 1.50 25.89
CA VAL A 92 -7.74 2.48 25.27
C VAL A 92 -7.00 3.36 24.25
N GLU A 93 -5.83 3.88 24.60
CA GLU A 93 -4.99 4.67 23.69
C GLU A 93 -4.58 3.86 22.44
N GLY A 94 -4.22 2.59 22.62
CA GLY A 94 -3.92 1.67 21.52
C GLY A 94 -5.11 1.45 20.58
N LEU A 95 -6.32 1.29 21.12
CA LEU A 95 -7.54 1.14 20.31
C LEU A 95 -7.87 2.41 19.53
N GLU A 96 -7.74 3.59 20.15
CA GLU A 96 -7.92 4.87 19.45
C GLU A 96 -6.90 5.05 18.33
N LYS A 97 -5.65 4.66 18.58
CA LYS A 97 -4.59 4.67 17.58
C LYS A 97 -4.88 3.73 16.42
N ASN A 98 -5.32 2.51 16.69
CA ASN A 98 -5.73 1.57 15.65
C ASN A 98 -6.87 2.12 14.79
N ARG A 99 -7.87 2.77 15.41
CA ARG A 99 -8.95 3.45 14.64
C ARG A 99 -8.40 4.56 13.75
N ALA A 100 -7.47 5.38 14.26
CA ALA A 100 -6.83 6.44 13.48
C ALA A 100 -6.01 5.90 12.31
N LEU A 101 -5.22 4.84 12.53
CA LEU A 101 -4.43 4.20 11.49
C LEU A 101 -5.32 3.50 10.44
N ARG A 102 -6.37 2.79 10.85
CA ARG A 102 -7.35 2.20 9.91
C ARG A 102 -7.94 3.27 8.99
N LYS A 103 -8.32 4.42 9.56
CA LYS A 103 -8.83 5.56 8.77
C LYS A 103 -7.76 6.13 7.84
N HIS A 104 -6.52 6.27 8.30
CA HIS A 104 -5.41 6.75 7.50
C HIS A 104 -5.15 5.85 6.28
N PHE A 105 -5.03 4.53 6.48
CA PHE A 105 -4.80 3.58 5.39
C PHE A 105 -6.02 3.46 4.46
N SER A 106 -7.24 3.42 5.00
CA SER A 106 -8.47 3.33 4.18
C SER A 106 -8.74 4.59 3.35
N ALA A 107 -8.17 5.74 3.72
CA ALA A 107 -8.25 6.95 2.90
C ALA A 107 -7.37 6.89 1.65
N LYS A 108 -6.42 5.94 1.60
CA LYS A 108 -5.38 5.86 0.57
C LYS A 108 -5.45 4.58 -0.26
N TYR A 109 -5.89 3.47 0.34
CA TYR A 109 -5.94 2.16 -0.30
C TYR A 109 -7.34 1.57 -0.20
N ASN A 110 -7.67 0.68 -1.15
CA ASN A 110 -8.88 -0.12 -1.07
C ASN A 110 -8.63 -1.32 -0.16
N ILE A 111 -9.12 -1.25 1.07
CA ILE A 111 -8.89 -2.27 2.10
C ILE A 111 -10.22 -2.90 2.49
N ASP A 112 -10.27 -4.22 2.40
CA ASP A 112 -11.33 -5.04 2.95
C ASP A 112 -10.92 -5.58 4.32
N TRP A 113 -11.73 -5.25 5.32
CA TRP A 113 -11.54 -5.62 6.72
C TRP A 113 -12.44 -6.78 7.15
N ALA A 114 -13.41 -7.20 6.34
CA ALA A 114 -14.48 -8.09 6.76
C ALA A 114 -13.95 -9.44 7.26
N ASP A 115 -13.02 -10.06 6.52
CA ASP A 115 -12.40 -11.33 6.90
C ASP A 115 -11.51 -11.20 8.13
N SER A 116 -10.86 -10.05 8.33
CA SER A 116 -10.03 -9.76 9.50
C SER A 116 -10.90 -9.59 10.74
N ASP A 117 -11.89 -8.70 10.68
CA ASP A 117 -12.78 -8.38 11.78
C ASP A 117 -13.56 -9.62 12.22
N LYS A 118 -14.04 -10.42 11.27
CA LYS A 118 -14.69 -11.70 11.57
C LYS A 118 -13.74 -12.67 12.27
N TYR A 119 -12.51 -12.83 11.75
CA TYR A 119 -11.55 -13.76 12.33
C TYR A 119 -11.21 -13.43 13.79
N PHE A 120 -10.94 -12.15 14.09
CA PHE A 120 -10.64 -11.74 15.46
C PHE A 120 -11.87 -11.79 16.37
N GLN A 121 -13.07 -11.52 15.85
CA GLN A 121 -14.32 -11.71 16.61
C GLN A 121 -14.55 -13.18 16.97
N ASP A 122 -14.34 -14.10 16.03
CA ASP A 122 -14.48 -15.54 16.27
C ASP A 122 -13.51 -15.99 17.40
N LEU A 123 -12.27 -15.47 17.44
CA LEU A 123 -11.30 -15.75 18.52
C LEU A 123 -11.70 -15.11 19.86
N ILE A 124 -12.22 -13.88 19.85
CA ILE A 124 -12.73 -13.21 21.05
C ILE A 124 -13.85 -14.04 21.68
N ASP A 125 -14.77 -14.55 20.86
CA ASP A 125 -15.88 -15.38 21.30
C ASP A 125 -15.38 -16.75 21.80
N GLU A 126 -14.46 -17.40 21.07
CA GLU A 126 -13.87 -18.70 21.44
C GLU A 126 -13.13 -18.67 22.79
N TYR A 127 -12.33 -17.62 23.03
CA TYR A 127 -11.55 -17.47 24.26
C TYR A 127 -12.30 -16.69 25.36
N GLU A 128 -13.59 -16.37 25.17
CA GLU A 128 -14.42 -15.61 26.09
C GLU A 128 -13.78 -14.27 26.55
N ILE A 129 -13.11 -13.57 25.63
CA ILE A 129 -12.38 -12.33 25.91
C ILE A 129 -13.37 -11.20 26.22
N LYS A 130 -13.24 -10.61 27.41
CA LYS A 130 -14.16 -9.57 27.91
C LYS A 130 -13.85 -8.17 27.42
N LYS A 131 -12.58 -7.91 27.06
CA LYS A 131 -12.10 -6.60 26.63
C LYS A 131 -11.28 -6.75 25.36
N GLU A 132 -11.63 -5.97 24.35
CA GLU A 132 -10.89 -5.91 23.10
C GLU A 132 -9.48 -5.36 23.33
N GLU A 133 -8.48 -6.04 22.78
CA GLU A 133 -7.07 -5.60 22.78
C GLU A 133 -6.70 -4.98 21.41
N PRO A 134 -5.85 -3.95 21.38
CA PRO A 134 -5.40 -3.38 20.13
C PRO A 134 -4.41 -4.31 19.40
N LEU A 135 -4.69 -4.61 18.14
CA LEU A 135 -3.75 -5.26 17.23
C LEU A 135 -2.38 -4.57 17.23
N HIS A 136 -1.30 -5.37 17.19
CA HIS A 136 0.08 -4.90 17.05
C HIS A 136 0.35 -4.38 15.65
N ASN A 137 -0.18 -5.07 14.62
CA ASN A 137 -0.25 -4.58 13.28
C ASN A 137 -1.72 -4.34 12.90
N VAL A 138 -2.08 -3.07 12.75
CA VAL A 138 -3.45 -2.65 12.44
C VAL A 138 -4.00 -3.23 11.13
N LEU A 139 -3.11 -3.65 10.21
CA LEU A 139 -3.45 -4.26 8.92
C LEU A 139 -3.57 -5.79 9.00
N SER A 140 -3.34 -6.41 10.16
CA SER A 140 -3.36 -7.86 10.34
C SER A 140 -4.64 -8.49 9.80
N GLY A 141 -4.48 -9.47 8.91
CA GLY A 141 -5.59 -10.19 8.26
C GLY A 141 -6.38 -9.41 7.21
N ALA A 142 -6.09 -8.12 7.00
CA ALA A 142 -6.78 -7.31 6.01
C ALA A 142 -6.42 -7.77 4.58
N VAL A 143 -7.33 -7.50 3.64
CA VAL A 143 -7.10 -7.69 2.21
C VAL A 143 -6.97 -6.34 1.53
N ILE A 144 -5.86 -6.10 0.85
CA ILE A 144 -5.51 -4.80 0.28
C ILE A 144 -5.40 -4.92 -1.23
N ASP A 145 -6.30 -4.23 -1.93
CA ASP A 145 -6.35 -4.18 -3.39
C ASP A 145 -5.58 -2.95 -3.90
N LEU A 146 -4.61 -3.17 -4.80
CA LEU A 146 -3.75 -2.14 -5.40
C LEU A 146 -3.73 -2.30 -6.92
N GLN A 147 -3.75 -1.19 -7.66
CA GLN A 147 -3.35 -1.25 -9.06
C GLN A 147 -1.85 -1.46 -9.15
N ILE A 148 -1.41 -2.27 -10.12
CA ILE A 148 0.00 -2.60 -10.27
C ILE A 148 0.89 -1.37 -10.41
N GLY A 149 1.89 -1.27 -9.54
CA GLY A 149 2.83 -0.18 -9.42
C GLY A 149 2.45 0.88 -8.38
N GLU A 150 1.23 0.87 -7.83
CA GLU A 150 0.83 1.79 -6.76
C GLU A 150 1.63 1.53 -5.47
N GLY A 151 1.95 0.28 -5.14
CA GLY A 151 2.76 -0.06 -3.95
C GLY A 151 4.20 0.47 -4.05
N ILE A 152 4.84 0.29 -5.20
CA ILE A 152 6.17 0.84 -5.48
C ILE A 152 6.13 2.36 -5.48
N LEU A 153 5.16 2.99 -6.14
CA LEU A 153 5.05 4.45 -6.18
C LEU A 153 4.84 5.03 -4.78
N ASP A 154 4.03 4.37 -3.96
CA ASP A 154 3.87 4.70 -2.56
C ASP A 154 5.21 4.63 -1.81
N PHE A 155 5.88 3.49 -1.87
CA PHE A 155 7.14 3.25 -1.17
C PHE A 155 8.25 4.21 -1.58
N ILE A 156 8.43 4.44 -2.89
CA ILE A 156 9.52 5.31 -3.36
C ILE A 156 9.31 6.78 -3.00
N TYR A 157 8.06 7.20 -2.79
CA TYR A 157 7.73 8.58 -2.44
C TYR A 157 7.35 8.78 -0.97
N ALA A 158 7.39 7.74 -0.16
CA ALA A 158 7.21 7.80 1.27
C ALA A 158 8.34 8.60 1.96
N ASP A 159 7.97 9.38 2.98
CA ASP A 159 8.92 10.08 3.82
C ASP A 159 9.30 9.21 5.02
N PHE A 160 10.42 8.49 4.91
CA PHE A 160 10.99 7.74 6.02
C PHE A 160 11.89 8.60 6.92
N LYS A 161 12.32 9.78 6.46
CA LYS A 161 13.34 10.59 7.13
C LYS A 161 12.77 11.34 8.32
N THR A 162 11.58 11.93 8.16
CA THR A 162 10.89 12.64 9.24
C THR A 162 10.56 11.69 10.40
N PRO A 163 9.84 10.57 10.19
CA PRO A 163 9.54 9.64 11.29
C PRO A 163 10.81 9.00 11.88
N PHE A 164 11.86 8.74 11.07
CA PHE A 164 13.14 8.28 11.61
C PHE A 164 13.73 9.28 12.60
N LYS A 165 13.75 10.59 12.30
CA LYS A 165 14.31 11.60 13.19
C LYS A 165 13.54 11.69 14.51
N GLU A 166 12.22 11.61 14.43
CA GLU A 166 11.33 11.63 15.60
C GLU A 166 11.59 10.40 16.48
N SER A 167 11.56 9.20 15.90
CA SER A 167 11.88 7.96 16.60
C SER A 167 13.30 7.97 17.16
N TYR A 168 14.29 8.48 16.42
CA TYR A 168 15.69 8.48 16.85
C TYR A 168 15.91 9.26 18.14
N GLY A 169 15.28 10.43 18.29
CA GLY A 169 15.37 11.25 19.49
C GLY A 169 14.86 10.51 20.72
N PHE A 170 13.65 9.94 20.60
CA PHE A 170 13.02 9.14 21.64
C PHE A 170 13.84 7.88 22.00
N VAL A 171 14.21 7.07 21.00
CA VAL A 171 14.96 5.82 21.20
C VAL A 171 16.34 6.09 21.81
N SER A 172 17.01 7.16 21.40
CA SER A 172 18.30 7.54 21.97
C SER A 172 18.20 7.97 23.44
N ALA A 173 17.11 8.62 23.84
CA ALA A 173 16.88 8.99 25.23
C ALA A 173 16.57 7.76 26.09
N PHE A 174 15.74 6.85 25.57
CA PHE A 174 15.44 5.56 26.19
C PHE A 174 16.71 4.71 26.37
N ASP A 175 17.52 4.54 25.32
CA ASP A 175 18.77 3.78 25.35
C ASP A 175 19.77 4.32 26.38
N LYS A 176 19.90 5.65 26.50
CA LYS A 176 20.72 6.28 27.56
C LYS A 176 20.18 6.02 28.96
N PHE A 177 18.86 6.06 29.14
CA PHE A 177 18.23 5.79 30.42
C PHE A 177 18.50 4.35 30.88
N ILE A 178 18.30 3.38 29.97
CA ILE A 178 18.59 1.97 30.25
C ILE A 178 20.07 1.77 30.57
N LYS A 179 21.00 2.27 29.74
CA LYS A 179 22.45 2.13 29.99
C LYS A 179 22.89 2.75 31.32
N ASN A 180 22.36 3.91 31.69
CA ASN A 180 22.63 4.53 33.00
C ASN A 180 22.05 3.72 34.18
N SER A 181 21.00 2.92 33.94
CA SER A 181 20.42 2.03 34.94
C SER A 181 21.14 0.67 35.04
N GLU A 182 21.65 0.16 33.91
CA GLU A 182 22.42 -1.09 33.80
C GLU A 182 23.86 -0.93 34.32
N GLU A 183 24.49 0.25 34.24
CA GLU A 183 25.77 0.53 34.90
C GLU A 183 25.72 0.27 36.43
N LYS A 184 24.53 0.12 37.03
CA LYS A 184 24.34 -0.30 38.43
C LYS A 184 24.06 -1.79 38.64
N ARG A 185 23.85 -2.58 37.58
CA ARG A 185 23.64 -4.03 37.64
C ARG A 185 24.57 -4.72 36.64
N HIS A 186 25.70 -5.23 37.13
CA HIS A 186 26.52 -6.16 36.37
C HIS A 186 25.70 -7.42 36.06
N ILE A 187 25.22 -7.57 34.83
CA ILE A 187 24.61 -8.80 34.33
C ILE A 187 25.72 -9.61 33.65
N GLU A 188 26.13 -10.71 34.27
CA GLU A 188 26.98 -11.71 33.63
C GLU A 188 26.18 -12.40 32.52
N PHE A 189 26.61 -12.25 31.27
CA PHE A 189 26.07 -13.01 30.15
C PHE A 189 26.41 -14.49 30.35
N ASN A 190 25.41 -15.30 30.66
CA ASN A 190 25.58 -16.75 30.75
C ASN A 190 25.72 -17.30 29.32
N GLU A 191 26.94 -17.61 28.89
CA GLU A 191 27.25 -18.23 27.58
C GLU A 191 26.79 -19.70 27.46
N LYS A 192 25.76 -20.11 28.22
CA LYS A 192 25.20 -21.46 28.09
C LYS A 192 24.24 -21.46 26.88
N PRO A 193 24.29 -22.48 26.01
CA PRO A 193 23.31 -22.62 24.96
C PRO A 193 21.91 -22.68 25.59
N GLU A 194 21.04 -21.79 25.13
CA GLU A 194 19.63 -21.78 25.52
C GLU A 194 19.01 -23.11 25.11
N LYS A 195 18.34 -23.77 26.07
CA LYS A 195 17.63 -25.01 25.79
C LYS A 195 16.27 -24.63 25.24
N ILE A 196 15.94 -25.14 24.07
CA ILE A 196 14.59 -25.07 23.50
C ILE A 196 13.81 -26.26 24.02
N TYR A 197 12.66 -26.00 24.64
CA TYR A 197 11.87 -27.00 25.34
C TYR A 197 10.62 -27.43 24.57
N ASN A 198 10.10 -26.60 23.66
CA ASN A 198 9.03 -26.95 22.73
C ASN A 198 9.21 -26.29 21.34
N CYS A 199 8.40 -26.70 20.36
CA CYS A 199 8.47 -26.18 19.00
C CYS A 199 7.92 -24.74 18.85
N ASN A 200 7.12 -24.27 19.82
CA ASN A 200 6.47 -22.96 19.77
C ASN A 200 7.31 -21.85 20.43
N GLN A 201 8.28 -22.19 21.27
CA GLN A 201 9.11 -21.28 22.05
C GLN A 201 9.78 -20.22 21.17
N GLU A 202 10.45 -20.63 20.09
CA GLU A 202 11.14 -19.68 19.20
C GLU A 202 10.16 -18.70 18.53
N ASN A 203 8.95 -19.13 18.21
CA ASN A 203 7.91 -18.29 17.61
C ASN A 203 7.39 -17.26 18.63
N VAL A 204 7.09 -17.70 19.85
CA VAL A 204 6.60 -16.83 20.95
C VAL A 204 7.68 -15.83 21.37
N GLU A 205 8.94 -16.25 21.51
CA GLU A 205 10.05 -15.34 21.83
C GLU A 205 10.27 -14.28 20.74
N MET A 206 10.15 -14.66 19.46
CA MET A 206 10.23 -13.72 18.34
C MET A 206 9.03 -12.77 18.31
N TYR A 207 7.84 -13.27 18.65
CA TYR A 207 6.65 -12.46 18.82
C TYR A 207 6.83 -11.41 19.93
N PHE A 208 7.29 -11.80 21.12
CA PHE A 208 7.57 -10.85 22.20
C PHE A 208 8.65 -9.83 21.82
N LYS A 209 9.72 -10.24 21.13
CA LYS A 209 10.73 -9.30 20.59
C LYS A 209 10.11 -8.28 19.62
N TYR A 210 9.11 -8.68 18.83
CA TYR A 210 8.38 -7.78 17.94
C TYR A 210 7.49 -6.82 18.75
N THR A 211 6.65 -7.33 19.63
CA THR A 211 5.67 -6.53 20.39
C THR A 211 6.32 -5.51 21.30
N ASP A 212 7.40 -5.89 21.99
CA ASP A 212 8.13 -5.02 22.93
C ASP A 212 8.83 -3.86 22.23
N ARG A 213 9.20 -4.05 20.95
CA ARG A 213 10.05 -3.13 20.19
C ARG A 213 9.28 -2.38 19.12
N LYS A 214 7.99 -2.70 18.91
CA LYS A 214 7.13 -2.07 17.88
C LYS A 214 7.11 -0.54 18.01
N LEU A 215 7.06 -0.04 19.25
CA LEU A 215 6.96 1.38 19.55
C LEU A 215 8.15 2.19 18.98
N PHE A 216 9.33 1.57 18.85
CA PHE A 216 10.52 2.24 18.31
C PHE A 216 10.46 2.44 16.80
N ILE A 217 9.70 1.58 16.10
CA ILE A 217 9.63 1.55 14.64
C ILE A 217 8.26 1.97 14.10
N GLU A 218 7.26 2.18 14.94
CA GLU A 218 5.88 2.33 14.51
C GLU A 218 5.66 3.48 13.53
N ASN A 219 6.19 4.68 13.82
CA ASN A 219 6.04 5.83 12.94
C ASN A 219 6.73 5.62 11.58
N ILE A 220 7.90 4.98 11.59
CA ILE A 220 8.66 4.72 10.34
C ILE A 220 8.06 3.54 9.55
N ALA A 221 7.55 2.51 10.23
CA ALA A 221 6.88 1.38 9.62
C ALA A 221 5.56 1.81 8.95
N ASN A 222 4.81 2.72 9.56
CA ASN A 222 3.54 3.20 9.00
C ASN A 222 3.69 4.26 7.88
N ALA A 223 4.92 4.63 7.49
CA ALA A 223 5.15 5.66 6.47
C ALA A 223 4.81 5.21 5.03
N SER A 224 4.75 3.91 4.78
CA SER A 224 4.34 3.32 3.50
C SER A 224 3.60 2.00 3.72
N LEU A 225 2.84 1.53 2.73
CA LEU A 225 2.11 0.27 2.85
C LEU A 225 3.06 -0.92 3.06
N TYR A 226 4.10 -1.06 2.24
CA TYR A 226 5.01 -2.19 2.34
C TYR A 226 5.84 -2.20 3.63
N SER A 227 6.17 -1.04 4.18
CA SER A 227 6.79 -0.98 5.50
C SER A 227 5.83 -1.33 6.63
N ALA A 228 4.52 -1.08 6.46
CA ALA A 228 3.49 -1.36 7.46
C ALA A 228 3.11 -2.85 7.53
N ILE A 229 3.10 -3.55 6.39
CA ILE A 229 2.80 -5.00 6.33
C ILE A 229 4.03 -5.90 6.48
N CYS A 230 5.24 -5.32 6.41
CA CYS A 230 6.50 -6.02 6.66
C CYS A 230 7.41 -5.27 7.66
N PRO A 231 6.94 -4.96 8.88
CA PRO A 231 7.78 -4.34 9.88
C PRO A 231 8.84 -5.35 10.36
N PRO A 232 10.06 -4.90 10.67
CA PRO A 232 11.12 -5.77 11.17
C PRO A 232 10.94 -6.14 12.64
N VAL A 233 11.66 -7.19 13.05
CA VAL A 233 11.92 -7.50 14.45
C VAL A 233 13.34 -7.11 14.80
N PHE A 234 13.52 -6.32 15.86
CA PHE A 234 14.85 -6.07 16.40
C PHE A 234 15.26 -7.29 17.23
N LEU A 235 16.49 -7.76 17.08
CA LEU A 235 16.96 -8.99 17.73
C LEU A 235 17.70 -8.73 19.04
N LYS A 236 18.44 -7.63 19.17
CA LYS A 236 19.23 -7.32 20.38
C LYS A 236 18.45 -6.49 21.39
N GLU A 237 18.45 -6.94 22.65
CA GLU A 237 17.76 -6.31 23.78
C GLU A 237 18.25 -4.88 24.07
N ASN A 238 19.57 -4.65 24.10
CA ASN A 238 20.14 -3.39 24.59
C ASN A 238 20.60 -2.43 23.48
N LEU A 239 20.15 -2.63 22.23
CA LEU A 239 20.61 -1.84 21.07
C LEU A 239 19.48 -1.41 20.12
N PRO A 240 18.42 -0.73 20.64
CA PRO A 240 17.29 -0.30 19.80
C PRO A 240 17.69 0.81 18.81
N VAL A 241 18.72 1.61 19.14
CA VAL A 241 19.24 2.67 18.25
C VAL A 241 19.88 2.07 16.99
N GLU A 242 20.69 1.02 17.15
CA GLU A 242 21.34 0.31 16.05
C GLU A 242 20.30 -0.37 15.18
N GLY A 243 19.32 -1.05 15.79
CA GLY A 243 18.19 -1.64 15.06
C GLY A 243 17.46 -0.61 14.19
N LEU A 244 17.14 0.56 14.75
CA LEU A 244 16.46 1.63 14.03
C LEU A 244 17.32 2.20 12.89
N LYS A 245 18.63 2.39 13.10
CA LYS A 245 19.56 2.83 12.03
C LYS A 245 19.62 1.80 10.91
N TRP A 246 19.72 0.51 11.24
CA TRP A 246 19.74 -0.57 10.25
C TRP A 246 18.46 -0.59 9.43
N TYR A 247 17.30 -0.48 10.08
CA TYR A 247 16.02 -0.47 9.39
C TYR A 247 15.85 0.77 8.48
N TYR A 248 16.19 1.96 8.98
CA TYR A 248 16.15 3.17 8.15
C TYR A 248 17.08 3.07 6.93
N ASN A 249 18.30 2.57 7.12
CA ASN A 249 19.24 2.37 6.01
C ASN A 249 18.73 1.34 5.00
N TYR A 250 18.06 0.27 5.45
CA TYR A 250 17.40 -0.70 4.59
C TYR A 250 16.30 -0.05 3.73
N LEU A 251 15.42 0.74 4.36
CA LEU A 251 14.34 1.46 3.68
C LEU A 251 14.89 2.43 2.62
N ILE A 252 15.89 3.25 2.97
CA ILE A 252 16.47 4.22 2.05
C ILE A 252 17.24 3.53 0.91
N THR A 253 17.93 2.42 1.20
CA THR A 253 18.61 1.63 0.18
C THR A 253 17.63 1.11 -0.87
N LEU A 254 16.53 0.49 -0.43
CA LEU A 254 15.48 0.02 -1.34
C LEU A 254 14.80 1.19 -2.05
N GLN A 255 14.50 2.27 -1.35
CA GLN A 255 13.82 3.43 -1.94
C GLN A 255 14.66 4.02 -3.08
N ASN A 256 15.98 4.13 -2.92
CA ASN A 256 16.86 4.64 -3.97
C ASN A 256 16.99 3.67 -5.14
N GLU A 257 17.16 2.37 -4.86
CA GLU A 257 17.23 1.33 -5.90
C GLU A 257 15.96 1.31 -6.76
N TYR A 258 14.77 1.34 -6.15
CA TYR A 258 13.54 1.29 -6.94
C TYR A 258 13.23 2.61 -7.66
N LYS A 259 13.71 3.77 -7.17
CA LYS A 259 13.68 5.02 -7.96
C LYS A 259 14.51 4.90 -9.22
N GLU A 260 15.73 4.40 -9.08
CA GLU A 260 16.66 4.18 -10.19
C GLU A 260 16.10 3.16 -11.19
N LEU A 261 15.56 2.04 -10.69
CA LEU A 261 14.93 1.02 -11.54
C LEU A 261 13.74 1.57 -12.34
N ILE A 262 12.89 2.40 -11.71
CA ILE A 262 11.76 3.02 -12.41
C ILE A 262 12.24 3.96 -13.53
N GLU A 263 13.22 4.80 -13.24
CA GLU A 263 13.82 5.70 -14.24
C GLU A 263 14.49 4.90 -15.37
N PHE A 264 15.35 3.95 -15.03
CA PHE A 264 16.09 3.16 -16.01
C PHE A 264 15.17 2.31 -16.90
N CYS A 265 14.20 1.62 -16.30
CA CYS A 265 13.39 0.63 -17.01
C CYS A 265 12.15 1.22 -17.69
N PHE A 266 11.58 2.31 -17.16
CA PHE A 266 10.27 2.80 -17.62
C PHE A 266 10.26 4.25 -18.07
N ASP A 267 11.27 5.08 -17.77
CA ASP A 267 11.29 6.45 -18.27
C ASP A 267 11.69 6.48 -19.76
N GLU A 268 10.79 6.98 -20.60
CA GLU A 268 11.01 7.17 -22.04
C GLU A 268 12.03 8.28 -22.32
N ASP A 269 12.17 9.23 -21.39
CA ASP A 269 13.12 10.35 -21.50
C ASP A 269 14.53 9.97 -20.99
N PHE A 270 14.71 8.77 -20.43
CA PHE A 270 16.02 8.28 -19.98
C PHE A 270 16.85 7.75 -21.16
N TYR A 271 17.83 8.54 -21.61
CA TYR A 271 18.67 8.26 -22.78
C TYR A 271 17.85 7.79 -23.99
N PRO A 272 16.97 8.65 -24.54
CA PRO A 272 15.95 8.23 -25.51
C PRO A 272 16.55 7.56 -26.74
N GLU A 273 17.65 8.08 -27.29
CA GLU A 273 18.32 7.48 -28.47
C GLU A 273 18.84 6.06 -28.22
N VAL A 274 19.27 5.76 -26.99
CA VAL A 274 19.77 4.43 -26.60
C VAL A 274 18.62 3.48 -26.30
N MET A 275 17.60 4.01 -25.61
CA MET A 275 16.58 3.19 -24.94
C MET A 275 15.26 3.07 -25.73
N GLU A 276 15.05 3.85 -26.80
CA GLU A 276 13.81 3.90 -27.60
C GLU A 276 13.31 2.52 -28.05
N LYS A 277 14.24 1.62 -28.42
CA LYS A 277 13.91 0.30 -28.96
C LYS A 277 13.95 -0.83 -27.95
N ILE A 278 14.30 -0.54 -26.70
CA ILE A 278 14.51 -1.54 -25.64
C ILE A 278 13.33 -1.49 -24.69
N LYS A 279 12.57 -2.58 -24.60
CA LYS A 279 11.40 -2.68 -23.71
C LYS A 279 11.81 -2.70 -22.23
N PRO A 280 10.92 -2.35 -21.29
CA PRO A 280 11.24 -2.34 -19.86
C PRO A 280 11.90 -3.62 -19.34
N ALA A 281 11.44 -4.80 -19.77
CA ALA A 281 12.03 -6.08 -19.37
C ALA A 281 13.48 -6.26 -19.86
N GLU A 282 13.77 -5.82 -21.08
CA GLU A 282 15.13 -5.86 -21.66
C GLU A 282 16.04 -4.80 -21.01
N ARG A 283 15.48 -3.63 -20.67
CA ARG A 283 16.19 -2.62 -19.87
C ARG A 283 16.53 -3.16 -18.49
N TYR A 284 15.62 -3.89 -17.84
CA TYR A 284 15.90 -4.51 -16.55
C TYR A 284 17.03 -5.55 -16.65
N TYR A 285 17.06 -6.36 -17.71
CA TYR A 285 18.17 -7.27 -17.99
C TYR A 285 19.50 -6.52 -18.13
N LEU A 286 19.52 -5.42 -18.89
CA LEU A 286 20.71 -4.56 -19.03
C LEU A 286 21.13 -3.94 -17.69
N TYR A 287 20.18 -3.45 -16.89
CA TYR A 287 20.44 -2.93 -15.55
C TYR A 287 21.14 -3.97 -14.68
N LYS A 288 20.65 -5.22 -14.67
CA LYS A 288 21.30 -6.30 -13.91
C LYS A 288 22.74 -6.54 -14.33
N ILE A 289 23.05 -6.49 -15.64
CA ILE A 289 24.41 -6.63 -16.15
C ILE A 289 25.30 -5.48 -15.67
N ILE A 290 24.86 -4.23 -15.86
CA ILE A 290 25.64 -3.04 -15.50
C ILE A 290 25.98 -3.02 -14.01
N HIS A 291 25.04 -3.46 -13.17
CA HIS A 291 25.20 -3.47 -11.72
C HIS A 291 25.75 -4.80 -11.15
N ASN A 292 26.19 -5.73 -12.01
CA ASN A 292 26.71 -7.04 -11.60
C ASN A 292 25.77 -7.80 -10.65
N GLN A 293 24.47 -7.78 -10.96
CA GLN A 293 23.41 -8.42 -10.18
C GLN A 293 22.98 -9.74 -10.83
N PRO A 294 22.42 -10.70 -10.06
CA PRO A 294 21.92 -11.95 -10.61
C PRO A 294 20.81 -11.72 -11.63
N LEU A 295 20.85 -12.51 -12.70
CA LEU A 295 19.83 -12.53 -13.74
C LEU A 295 18.62 -13.42 -13.38
N THR A 296 18.72 -14.18 -12.30
CA THR A 296 17.67 -15.07 -11.82
C THR A 296 17.08 -14.56 -10.51
N ILE A 297 15.77 -14.75 -10.36
CA ILE A 297 15.02 -14.38 -9.17
C ILE A 297 14.26 -15.62 -8.70
N GLN A 298 14.29 -15.87 -7.40
CA GLN A 298 13.51 -16.93 -6.76
C GLN A 298 12.33 -16.31 -5.99
N ARG A 299 11.15 -16.90 -6.18
CA ARG A 299 9.91 -16.57 -5.46
C ARG A 299 9.25 -17.83 -4.96
N GLU A 300 8.58 -17.73 -3.82
CA GLU A 300 7.75 -18.80 -3.27
C GLU A 300 6.32 -18.61 -3.78
N GLU A 301 5.78 -19.66 -4.40
CA GLU A 301 4.39 -19.71 -4.83
C GLU A 301 3.62 -20.69 -3.93
N TYR A 302 2.48 -20.24 -3.42
CA TYR A 302 1.50 -21.08 -2.76
C TYR A 302 0.39 -21.41 -3.75
N PHE A 303 0.32 -22.69 -4.12
CA PHE A 303 -0.66 -23.26 -5.03
C PHE A 303 -1.64 -24.11 -4.23
N SER A 304 -2.93 -23.85 -4.36
CA SER A 304 -4.00 -24.57 -3.67
C SER A 304 -5.19 -24.78 -4.57
N TYR A 305 -6.07 -25.70 -4.19
CA TYR A 305 -7.37 -25.88 -4.82
C TYR A 305 -8.45 -25.41 -3.85
N SER A 306 -9.28 -24.45 -4.26
CA SER A 306 -10.37 -23.96 -3.41
C SER A 306 -11.66 -23.75 -4.19
N ARG A 307 -12.77 -23.81 -3.45
CA ARG A 307 -14.10 -23.39 -3.90
C ARG A 307 -14.35 -21.90 -3.68
N SER A 308 -13.52 -21.27 -2.84
CA SER A 308 -13.48 -19.83 -2.60
C SER A 308 -12.27 -19.22 -3.30
N ASN A 309 -12.46 -18.06 -3.93
CA ASN A 309 -11.38 -17.32 -4.53
C ASN A 309 -10.57 -16.59 -3.44
N PRO A 310 -9.23 -16.46 -3.55
CA PRO A 310 -8.41 -15.80 -2.52
C PRO A 310 -8.80 -14.35 -2.25
N ASN A 311 -9.44 -13.70 -3.24
CA ASN A 311 -9.86 -12.30 -3.18
C ASN A 311 -11.40 -12.14 -3.12
N GLY A 312 -12.17 -13.23 -2.95
CA GLY A 312 -13.63 -13.20 -2.92
C GLY A 312 -14.36 -12.78 -4.22
N LYS A 313 -13.66 -12.29 -5.24
CA LYS A 313 -14.25 -11.56 -6.39
C LYS A 313 -14.23 -12.26 -7.76
N ILE A 314 -13.57 -13.41 -7.92
CA ILE A 314 -13.43 -14.11 -9.22
C ILE A 314 -14.10 -15.48 -9.08
N LEU A 315 -14.90 -15.84 -10.08
CA LEU A 315 -15.43 -17.19 -10.25
C LEU A 315 -14.26 -18.18 -10.42
N PRO A 316 -14.48 -19.49 -10.19
CA PRO A 316 -13.51 -20.51 -10.53
C PRO A 316 -12.99 -20.25 -11.95
N ILE A 317 -11.66 -20.06 -12.10
CA ILE A 317 -11.01 -19.77 -13.39
C ILE A 317 -11.59 -20.78 -14.40
N HIS A 318 -12.17 -20.26 -15.50
CA HIS A 318 -12.83 -20.99 -16.60
C HIS A 318 -14.34 -21.25 -16.54
N LEU A 319 -15.09 -20.75 -15.55
CA LEU A 319 -16.56 -20.78 -15.60
C LEU A 319 -17.13 -19.35 -15.77
N SER A 320 -18.06 -19.19 -16.71
CA SER A 320 -18.89 -17.98 -16.73
C SER A 320 -19.78 -17.94 -15.48
N HIS A 321 -20.29 -16.75 -15.14
CA HIS A 321 -21.21 -16.62 -14.00
C HIS A 321 -22.44 -17.52 -14.17
N GLU A 322 -22.96 -17.60 -15.40
CA GLU A 322 -24.09 -18.46 -15.74
C GLU A 322 -23.75 -19.95 -15.57
N ASP A 323 -22.58 -20.39 -16.05
CA ASP A 323 -22.16 -21.79 -15.92
C ASP A 323 -21.96 -22.18 -14.45
N PHE A 324 -21.33 -21.31 -13.66
CA PHE A 324 -21.18 -21.52 -12.23
C PHE A 324 -22.53 -21.66 -11.52
N LEU A 325 -23.44 -20.70 -11.75
CA LEU A 325 -24.78 -20.73 -11.16
C LEU A 325 -25.55 -21.98 -11.60
N SER A 326 -25.47 -22.36 -12.87
CA SER A 326 -26.14 -23.57 -13.37
C SER A 326 -25.69 -24.81 -12.60
N ARG A 327 -24.40 -24.92 -12.31
CA ARG A 327 -23.81 -26.09 -11.64
C ARG A 327 -24.16 -26.17 -10.16
N VAL A 328 -24.20 -25.02 -9.49
CA VAL A 328 -24.54 -24.92 -8.06
C VAL A 328 -26.04 -25.12 -7.84
N MET A 329 -26.87 -24.53 -8.71
CA MET A 329 -28.33 -24.51 -8.56
C MET A 329 -29.02 -25.79 -9.03
N ASN A 330 -28.43 -26.53 -9.97
CA ASN A 330 -29.01 -27.79 -10.45
C ASN A 330 -28.96 -28.88 -9.37
N GLU A 331 -30.02 -29.67 -9.29
CA GLU A 331 -30.05 -30.88 -8.47
C GLU A 331 -29.07 -31.93 -9.03
N TYR A 332 -28.34 -32.58 -8.15
CA TYR A 332 -27.43 -33.65 -8.53
C TYR A 332 -28.18 -34.97 -8.65
N GLU A 333 -28.28 -35.48 -9.88
CA GLU A 333 -28.77 -36.84 -10.15
C GLU A 333 -27.59 -37.76 -10.55
N PRO A 334 -27.24 -38.76 -9.72
CA PRO A 334 -26.15 -39.68 -10.03
C PRO A 334 -26.51 -40.62 -11.18
N THR A 335 -25.71 -40.60 -12.26
CA THR A 335 -25.77 -41.54 -13.37
C THR A 335 -25.21 -42.91 -12.95
N GLU A 336 -25.44 -43.96 -13.75
CA GLU A 336 -24.83 -45.27 -13.50
C GLU A 336 -23.29 -45.21 -13.51
N GLN A 337 -22.70 -44.36 -14.36
CA GLN A 337 -21.24 -44.11 -14.34
C GLN A 337 -20.77 -43.44 -13.04
N HIS A 338 -21.58 -42.53 -12.46
CA HIS A 338 -21.27 -41.96 -11.14
C HIS A 338 -21.24 -43.05 -10.07
N LYS A 339 -22.22 -43.95 -10.06
CA LYS A 339 -22.29 -45.06 -9.09
C LYS A 339 -21.12 -46.04 -9.24
N GLU A 340 -20.73 -46.37 -10.47
CA GLU A 340 -19.55 -47.20 -10.74
C GLU A 340 -18.26 -46.51 -10.25
N PHE A 341 -18.11 -45.21 -10.52
CA PHE A 341 -16.97 -44.42 -10.08
C PHE A 341 -16.89 -44.36 -8.54
N GLN A 342 -18.01 -44.12 -7.87
CA GLN A 342 -18.12 -44.13 -6.41
C GLN A 342 -17.66 -45.45 -5.82
N LYS A 343 -18.16 -46.57 -6.36
CA LYS A 343 -17.78 -47.91 -5.91
C LYS A 343 -16.29 -48.18 -6.15
N LYS A 344 -15.74 -47.73 -7.28
CA LYS A 344 -14.33 -47.92 -7.63
C LYS A 344 -13.38 -47.15 -6.71
N TYR A 345 -13.74 -45.94 -6.31
CA TYR A 345 -12.89 -45.04 -5.50
C TYR A 345 -13.34 -44.88 -4.04
N ASN A 346 -14.35 -45.64 -3.63
CA ASN A 346 -14.91 -45.62 -2.27
C ASN A 346 -15.39 -44.23 -1.83
N LEU A 347 -16.07 -43.52 -2.72
CA LEU A 347 -16.65 -42.20 -2.46
C LEU A 347 -18.10 -42.30 -2.00
N SER A 348 -18.47 -41.50 -1.00
CA SER A 348 -19.85 -41.33 -0.57
C SER A 348 -20.70 -40.56 -1.60
N ASN A 349 -22.02 -40.63 -1.46
CA ASN A 349 -22.95 -39.81 -2.26
C ASN A 349 -22.73 -38.32 -2.02
N ALA A 350 -22.46 -37.92 -0.78
CA ALA A 350 -22.22 -36.53 -0.42
C ALA A 350 -20.95 -35.98 -1.09
N GLU A 351 -19.86 -36.75 -1.11
CA GLU A 351 -18.62 -36.33 -1.78
C GLU A 351 -18.85 -36.13 -3.28
N MET A 352 -19.50 -37.08 -3.95
CA MET A 352 -19.79 -36.95 -5.39
C MET A 352 -20.70 -35.79 -5.72
N GLU A 353 -21.79 -35.62 -4.96
CA GLU A 353 -22.68 -34.48 -5.13
C GLU A 353 -21.89 -33.17 -5.02
N VAL A 354 -21.04 -33.07 -4.00
CA VAL A 354 -20.24 -31.87 -3.78
C VAL A 354 -19.28 -31.60 -4.94
N PHE A 355 -18.56 -32.61 -5.44
CA PHE A 355 -17.64 -32.46 -6.57
C PHE A 355 -18.36 -32.13 -7.89
N CYS A 356 -19.56 -32.65 -8.10
CA CYS A 356 -20.33 -32.39 -9.32
C CYS A 356 -20.95 -30.99 -9.31
N ARG A 357 -21.42 -30.50 -8.15
CA ARG A 357 -22.13 -29.23 -8.00
C ARG A 357 -21.22 -28.03 -7.72
N PHE A 358 -20.18 -28.21 -6.90
CA PHE A 358 -19.34 -27.13 -6.44
C PHE A 358 -17.95 -27.19 -7.09
N PRO A 359 -17.74 -26.45 -8.20
CA PRO A 359 -16.46 -26.44 -8.89
C PRO A 359 -15.34 -25.96 -7.97
N ILE A 360 -14.17 -26.59 -8.12
CA ILE A 360 -12.94 -26.26 -7.41
C ILE A 360 -11.97 -25.70 -8.46
N SER A 361 -11.34 -24.58 -8.15
CA SER A 361 -10.31 -24.00 -9.02
C SER A 361 -8.95 -23.98 -8.37
N PRO A 362 -7.88 -24.07 -9.20
CA PRO A 362 -6.55 -23.76 -8.73
C PRO A 362 -6.46 -22.27 -8.39
N ASN A 363 -5.84 -22.00 -7.25
CA ASN A 363 -5.54 -20.67 -6.74
C ASN A 363 -4.03 -20.57 -6.56
N THR A 364 -3.45 -19.56 -7.20
CA THR A 364 -2.04 -19.20 -7.05
C THR A 364 -1.93 -17.91 -6.25
N SER A 365 -1.04 -17.92 -5.25
CA SER A 365 -0.62 -16.71 -4.54
C SER A 365 0.89 -16.73 -4.32
N TYR A 366 1.50 -15.56 -4.28
CA TYR A 366 2.93 -15.37 -4.07
C TYR A 366 3.17 -15.04 -2.61
N LYS A 367 4.01 -15.83 -1.97
CA LYS A 367 4.43 -15.57 -0.59
C LYS A 367 5.58 -14.58 -0.56
N PHE A 368 5.47 -13.56 0.28
CA PHE A 368 6.56 -12.61 0.52
C PHE A 368 6.65 -12.26 2.02
N ARG A 369 7.89 -12.13 2.50
CA ARG A 369 8.16 -11.96 3.94
C ARG A 369 8.70 -10.59 4.32
N ASN A 370 9.21 -9.84 3.34
CA ASN A 370 9.87 -8.57 3.58
C ASN A 370 9.60 -7.57 2.44
N ILE A 371 9.92 -6.31 2.70
CA ILE A 371 9.71 -5.18 1.79
C ILE A 371 10.40 -5.41 0.44
N ARG A 372 11.65 -5.90 0.44
CA ARG A 372 12.38 -6.20 -0.79
C ARG A 372 11.62 -7.19 -1.67
N LYS A 373 11.03 -8.24 -1.09
CA LYS A 373 10.28 -9.26 -1.82
C LYS A 373 8.92 -8.75 -2.31
N ALA A 374 8.26 -7.88 -1.55
CA ALA A 374 7.05 -7.19 -2.01
C ALA A 374 7.34 -6.31 -3.25
N LEU A 375 8.37 -5.47 -3.16
CA LEU A 375 8.80 -4.60 -4.26
C LEU A 375 9.26 -5.40 -5.48
N GLU A 376 10.02 -6.49 -5.29
CA GLU A 376 10.51 -7.35 -6.38
C GLU A 376 9.35 -8.04 -7.10
N LEU A 377 8.33 -8.49 -6.35
CA LEU A 377 7.13 -9.09 -6.91
C LEU A 377 6.35 -8.07 -7.76
N GLU A 378 6.03 -6.89 -7.21
CA GLU A 378 5.27 -5.88 -7.95
C GLU A 378 6.03 -5.39 -9.18
N PHE A 379 7.32 -5.10 -9.04
CA PHE A 379 8.17 -4.61 -10.13
C PHE A 379 8.24 -5.59 -11.29
N THR A 380 8.42 -6.87 -10.99
CA THR A 380 8.53 -7.89 -12.03
C THR A 380 7.19 -8.16 -12.72
N LYS A 381 6.07 -8.09 -12.00
CA LYS A 381 4.74 -8.08 -12.63
C LYS A 381 4.56 -6.85 -13.52
N MET A 382 5.12 -5.69 -13.16
CA MET A 382 5.07 -4.50 -14.02
C MET A 382 5.81 -4.73 -15.34
N LEU A 383 6.95 -5.43 -15.30
CA LEU A 383 7.69 -5.82 -16.50
C LEU A 383 6.89 -6.82 -17.35
N GLU A 384 6.25 -7.82 -16.73
CA GLU A 384 5.41 -8.81 -17.41
C GLU A 384 4.21 -8.14 -18.12
N GLN A 385 3.67 -7.07 -17.56
CA GLN A 385 2.48 -6.35 -18.05
C GLN A 385 2.79 -5.12 -18.93
N ASP A 386 4.08 -4.86 -19.20
CA ASP A 386 4.56 -3.72 -19.97
C ASP A 386 3.92 -2.39 -19.53
N ILE A 387 3.91 -2.15 -18.22
CA ILE A 387 3.26 -0.98 -17.62
C ILE A 387 3.98 0.29 -18.07
N ARG A 388 3.20 1.32 -18.44
CA ARG A 388 3.73 2.61 -18.88
C ARG A 388 3.76 3.62 -17.74
N PHE A 389 4.95 4.14 -17.46
CA PHE A 389 5.15 5.24 -16.53
C PHE A 389 5.40 6.54 -17.28
N ARG A 390 5.11 7.65 -16.60
CA ARG A 390 5.53 8.97 -17.05
C ARG A 390 5.90 9.85 -15.87
N LYS A 391 6.88 10.74 -16.08
CA LYS A 391 7.21 11.80 -15.13
C LYS A 391 6.21 12.95 -15.25
N CYS A 392 5.53 13.28 -14.16
CA CYS A 392 4.58 14.39 -14.15
C CYS A 392 5.32 15.72 -14.38
N LYS A 393 4.94 16.46 -15.43
CA LYS A 393 5.59 17.74 -15.78
C LYS A 393 5.37 18.86 -14.75
N ARG A 394 4.49 18.66 -13.77
CA ARG A 394 4.23 19.61 -12.66
C ARG A 394 5.02 19.26 -11.40
N CYS A 395 4.84 18.05 -10.86
CA CYS A 395 5.43 17.67 -9.57
C CYS A 395 6.73 16.85 -9.69
N GLY A 396 7.13 16.46 -10.91
CA GLY A 396 8.34 15.68 -11.17
C GLY A 396 8.29 14.21 -10.72
N LYS A 397 7.18 13.76 -10.13
CA LYS A 397 6.99 12.38 -9.68
C LYS A 397 6.47 11.49 -10.81
N TYR A 398 6.92 10.24 -10.85
CA TYR A 398 6.41 9.21 -11.74
C TYR A 398 4.97 8.82 -11.37
N PHE A 399 4.19 8.48 -12.39
CA PHE A 399 2.83 7.97 -12.26
C PHE A 399 2.52 6.97 -13.39
N ILE A 400 1.57 6.07 -13.13
CA ILE A 400 1.13 5.07 -14.09
C ILE A 400 0.14 5.72 -15.06
N MET A 401 0.31 5.48 -16.36
CA MET A 401 -0.65 5.94 -17.36
C MET A 401 -1.92 5.08 -17.32
N LYS A 402 -3.06 5.70 -17.03
CA LYS A 402 -4.39 5.05 -17.03
C LYS A 402 -5.03 5.16 -18.43
N GLY A 403 -5.29 4.02 -19.06
CA GLY A 403 -5.93 3.93 -20.38
C GLY A 403 -5.08 4.48 -21.53
N ASN A 404 -5.73 4.84 -22.64
CA ASN A 404 -5.07 5.29 -23.87
C ASN A 404 -4.83 6.81 -23.95
N TYR A 405 -5.06 7.55 -22.86
CA TYR A 405 -4.91 9.01 -22.86
C TYR A 405 -3.46 9.43 -22.62
N ASN A 406 -2.93 10.25 -23.53
CA ASN A 406 -1.57 10.77 -23.46
C ASN A 406 -1.44 11.95 -22.46
N THR A 407 -1.73 11.71 -21.18
CA THR A 407 -1.66 12.76 -20.14
C THR A 407 -0.22 13.05 -19.68
N ASN A 408 0.11 14.32 -19.40
CA ASN A 408 1.42 14.75 -18.93
C ASN A 408 1.48 14.99 -17.40
N TYR A 409 0.34 14.84 -16.72
CA TYR A 409 0.18 15.21 -15.32
C TYR A 409 -0.50 14.07 -14.54
N CYS A 410 -0.06 13.83 -13.31
CA CYS A 410 -0.64 12.80 -12.45
C CYS A 410 -1.95 13.25 -11.79
N ASP A 411 -2.76 12.27 -11.41
CA ASP A 411 -4.02 12.41 -10.64
C ASP A 411 -3.79 12.39 -9.12
N ARG A 412 -2.52 12.35 -8.68
CA ARG A 412 -2.15 12.39 -7.26
C ARG A 412 -2.54 13.72 -6.62
N ILE A 413 -3.21 13.65 -5.48
CA ILE A 413 -3.44 14.76 -4.56
C ILE A 413 -2.26 14.82 -3.60
N ALA A 414 -1.59 15.97 -3.52
CA ALA A 414 -0.50 16.17 -2.59
C ALA A 414 -1.04 16.40 -1.17
N GLU A 415 -0.23 16.14 -0.16
CA GLU A 415 -0.60 16.40 1.22
C GLU A 415 -0.95 17.89 1.43
N GLY A 416 -2.09 18.15 2.06
CA GLY A 416 -2.63 19.51 2.25
C GLY A 416 -3.30 20.13 1.01
N GLU A 417 -3.29 19.46 -0.14
CA GLU A 417 -3.99 19.91 -1.35
C GLU A 417 -5.36 19.24 -1.51
N ILE A 418 -6.29 19.93 -2.17
CA ILE A 418 -7.62 19.38 -2.50
C ILE A 418 -7.67 18.96 -3.98
N ARG A 419 -6.77 19.49 -4.81
CA ARG A 419 -6.74 19.28 -6.25
C ARG A 419 -5.49 18.52 -6.68
N ASN A 420 -5.64 17.66 -7.68
CA ASN A 420 -4.51 16.94 -8.25
C ASN A 420 -3.75 17.80 -9.28
N CYS A 421 -2.62 17.28 -9.79
CA CYS A 421 -1.81 18.01 -10.77
C CYS A 421 -2.54 18.26 -12.10
N GLN A 422 -3.43 17.35 -12.52
CA GLN A 422 -4.24 17.52 -13.74
C GLN A 422 -5.20 18.70 -13.62
N ASP A 423 -5.94 18.80 -12.51
CA ASP A 423 -6.90 19.87 -12.24
C ASP A 423 -6.22 21.23 -12.17
N ILE A 424 -5.09 21.28 -11.48
CA ILE A 424 -4.32 22.53 -11.31
C ILE A 424 -3.80 22.99 -12.67
N MET A 425 -3.24 22.10 -13.49
CA MET A 425 -2.77 22.46 -14.83
C MET A 425 -3.91 22.80 -15.79
N ALA A 426 -5.06 22.12 -15.69
CA ALA A 426 -6.24 22.48 -16.47
C ALA A 426 -6.69 23.90 -16.16
N LEU A 427 -6.71 24.28 -14.87
CA LEU A 427 -7.04 25.64 -14.42
C LEU A 427 -5.99 26.67 -14.85
N GLU A 428 -4.70 26.37 -14.73
CA GLU A 428 -3.63 27.26 -15.19
C GLU A 428 -3.67 27.46 -16.70
N ASN A 429 -3.84 26.39 -17.48
CA ASN A 429 -3.97 26.47 -18.93
C ASN A 429 -5.23 27.25 -19.34
N TYR A 430 -6.34 27.06 -18.63
CA TYR A 430 -7.54 27.87 -18.84
C TYR A 430 -7.29 29.35 -18.52
N LYS A 431 -6.62 29.66 -17.40
CA LYS A 431 -6.24 31.03 -17.04
C LYS A 431 -5.31 31.65 -18.07
N LYS A 432 -4.27 30.95 -18.54
CA LYS A 432 -3.35 31.42 -19.60
C LYS A 432 -4.11 31.72 -20.90
N LYS A 433 -4.91 30.77 -21.40
CA LYS A 433 -5.77 30.96 -22.58
C LYS A 433 -6.73 32.15 -22.44
N THR A 434 -7.17 32.45 -21.23
CA THR A 434 -8.10 33.55 -20.93
C THR A 434 -7.37 34.89 -20.68
N ALA A 435 -6.13 34.85 -20.18
CA ALA A 435 -5.33 36.02 -19.83
C ALA A 435 -4.79 36.73 -21.07
N ASP A 436 -4.45 35.98 -22.12
CA ASP A 436 -3.89 36.54 -23.35
C ASP A 436 -4.96 36.85 -24.41
N ASN A 437 -6.21 36.45 -24.16
CA ASN A 437 -7.30 36.62 -25.13
C ASN A 437 -8.19 37.82 -24.77
N ALA A 438 -7.95 38.94 -25.47
CA ALA A 438 -8.72 40.16 -25.30
C ALA A 438 -10.23 39.97 -25.55
N ALA A 439 -10.62 39.16 -26.54
CA ALA A 439 -12.02 38.86 -26.82
C ALA A 439 -12.72 38.15 -25.63
N ILE A 440 -12.04 37.24 -24.93
CA ILE A 440 -12.61 36.60 -23.74
C ILE A 440 -12.76 37.62 -22.59
N LYS A 441 -11.79 38.53 -22.40
CA LYS A 441 -11.89 39.61 -21.41
C LYS A 441 -13.07 40.54 -21.70
N ILE A 442 -13.24 40.94 -22.96
CA ILE A 442 -14.36 41.77 -23.44
C ILE A 442 -15.69 41.05 -23.16
N TYR A 443 -15.84 39.80 -23.61
CA TYR A 443 -17.04 38.99 -23.37
C TYR A 443 -17.39 38.90 -21.87
N ASN A 444 -16.42 38.57 -21.01
CA ASN A 444 -16.65 38.41 -19.58
C ASN A 444 -17.05 39.74 -18.89
N LYS A 445 -16.47 40.87 -19.31
CA LYS A 445 -16.84 42.20 -18.83
C LYS A 445 -18.31 42.50 -19.12
N TYR A 446 -18.76 42.29 -20.35
CA TYR A 446 -20.14 42.54 -20.76
C TYR A 446 -21.13 41.52 -20.19
N TYR A 447 -20.73 40.25 -20.08
CA TYR A 447 -21.53 39.22 -19.44
C TYR A 447 -21.89 39.56 -18.00
N LYS A 448 -20.90 39.98 -17.19
CA LYS A 448 -21.13 40.40 -15.81
C LYS A 448 -22.03 41.64 -15.74
N ARG A 449 -21.79 42.64 -16.61
CA ARG A 449 -22.60 43.86 -16.71
C ARG A 449 -24.07 43.55 -17.02
N TYR A 450 -24.33 42.72 -18.02
CA TYR A 450 -25.70 42.38 -18.43
C TYR A 450 -26.39 41.42 -17.49
N SER A 451 -25.68 40.45 -16.90
CA SER A 451 -26.23 39.60 -15.85
C SER A 451 -26.69 40.40 -14.63
N ALA A 452 -25.92 41.41 -14.20
CA ALA A 452 -26.35 42.33 -13.14
C ALA A 452 -27.61 43.12 -13.54
N ARG A 453 -27.72 43.53 -14.80
CA ARG A 453 -28.90 44.23 -15.34
C ARG A 453 -30.14 43.34 -15.46
N VAL A 454 -29.98 42.03 -15.71
CA VAL A 454 -31.06 41.04 -15.64
C VAL A 454 -31.55 40.89 -14.20
N LYS A 455 -30.64 40.79 -13.22
CA LYS A 455 -31.00 40.77 -11.79
C LYS A 455 -31.71 42.05 -11.35
N ALA A 456 -31.33 43.19 -11.90
CA ALA A 456 -32.01 44.47 -11.69
C ALA A 456 -33.28 44.66 -12.56
N HIS A 457 -33.73 43.61 -13.27
CA HIS A 457 -34.91 43.62 -14.14
C HIS A 457 -34.93 44.69 -15.24
N THR A 458 -33.75 45.15 -15.68
CA THR A 458 -33.60 46.15 -16.76
C THR A 458 -33.35 45.51 -18.14
N ILE A 459 -33.08 44.21 -18.18
CA ILE A 459 -32.97 43.38 -19.39
C ILE A 459 -33.82 42.14 -19.13
N LEU A 460 -34.65 41.75 -20.11
CA LEU A 460 -35.44 40.52 -20.01
C LEU A 460 -34.53 39.29 -20.11
N GLU A 461 -34.80 38.26 -19.32
CA GLU A 461 -34.00 37.05 -19.30
C GLU A 461 -33.95 36.34 -20.66
N LYS A 462 -35.05 36.40 -21.44
CA LYS A 462 -35.11 35.87 -22.82
C LYS A 462 -34.11 36.56 -23.74
N ASP A 463 -33.98 37.88 -23.63
CA ASP A 463 -33.13 38.69 -24.51
C ASP A 463 -31.66 38.52 -24.11
N PHE A 464 -31.39 38.35 -22.81
CA PHE A 464 -30.06 37.97 -22.31
C PHE A 464 -29.62 36.58 -22.79
N LYS A 465 -30.52 35.59 -22.80
CA LYS A 465 -30.23 34.24 -23.35
C LYS A 465 -29.90 34.32 -24.85
N LYS A 466 -30.67 35.08 -25.63
CA LYS A 466 -30.42 35.29 -27.06
C LYS A 466 -29.08 36.00 -27.31
N TRP A 467 -28.79 37.05 -26.56
CA TRP A 467 -27.51 37.75 -26.62
C TRP A 467 -26.33 36.83 -26.27
N LYS A 468 -26.45 35.99 -25.23
CA LYS A 468 -25.37 35.08 -24.82
C LYS A 468 -24.93 34.17 -25.96
N TYR A 469 -25.88 33.64 -26.73
CA TYR A 469 -25.57 32.80 -27.90
C TYR A 469 -24.84 33.59 -28.99
N GLN A 470 -25.35 34.77 -29.36
CA GLN A 470 -24.73 35.63 -30.38
C GLN A 470 -23.35 36.15 -29.96
N ALA A 471 -23.19 36.48 -28.68
CA ALA A 471 -21.95 36.97 -28.10
C ALA A 471 -20.87 35.88 -28.05
N MET A 472 -21.23 34.61 -27.88
CA MET A 472 -20.29 33.49 -27.99
C MET A 472 -19.78 33.32 -29.43
N THR A 473 -20.65 33.44 -30.43
CA THR A 473 -20.26 33.39 -31.85
C THR A 473 -19.33 34.55 -32.21
N LYS A 474 -19.72 35.79 -31.89
CA LYS A 474 -18.91 37.01 -32.12
C LYS A 474 -17.56 36.97 -31.38
N ARG A 475 -17.53 36.41 -30.17
CA ARG A 475 -16.28 36.17 -29.45
C ARG A 475 -15.38 35.23 -30.25
N ASN A 476 -15.88 34.10 -30.72
CA ASN A 476 -15.09 33.16 -31.51
C ASN A 476 -14.60 33.80 -32.83
N GLU A 477 -15.42 34.60 -33.51
CA GLU A 477 -15.01 35.39 -34.69
C GLU A 477 -13.85 36.35 -34.37
N CYS A 478 -13.87 36.98 -33.19
CA CYS A 478 -12.81 37.86 -32.73
C CYS A 478 -11.52 37.09 -32.37
N ILE A 479 -11.65 35.90 -31.77
CA ILE A 479 -10.52 34.99 -31.51
C ILE A 479 -9.88 34.52 -32.83
N ASP A 480 -10.69 34.25 -33.84
CA ASP A 480 -10.25 33.80 -35.17
C ASP A 480 -9.68 34.95 -36.04
N GLY A 481 -9.65 36.19 -35.53
CA GLY A 481 -9.18 37.38 -36.26
C GLY A 481 -10.13 37.89 -37.34
N LYS A 482 -11.36 37.35 -37.43
CA LYS A 482 -12.40 37.79 -38.40
C LYS A 482 -13.11 39.07 -37.96
N LEU A 483 -12.98 39.44 -36.69
CA LEU A 483 -13.58 40.62 -36.08
C LEU A 483 -12.52 41.30 -35.21
N THR A 484 -12.33 42.61 -35.37
CA THR A 484 -11.39 43.35 -34.53
C THR A 484 -11.90 43.47 -33.10
N GLU A 485 -11.00 43.71 -32.14
CA GLU A 485 -11.37 43.91 -30.74
C GLU A 485 -12.28 45.14 -30.56
N GLU A 486 -12.03 46.22 -31.31
CA GLU A 486 -12.85 47.45 -31.30
C GLU A 486 -14.24 47.18 -31.86
N ASP A 487 -14.36 46.49 -32.98
CA ASP A 487 -15.67 46.14 -33.56
C ASP A 487 -16.46 45.22 -32.62
N PHE A 488 -15.76 44.33 -31.92
CA PHE A 488 -16.39 43.47 -30.92
C PHE A 488 -16.89 44.26 -29.70
N ILE A 489 -16.11 45.23 -29.21
CA ILE A 489 -16.54 46.15 -28.14
C ILE A 489 -17.75 46.99 -28.58
N ASN A 490 -17.71 47.56 -29.79
CA ASN A 490 -18.78 48.39 -30.33
C ASN A 490 -20.09 47.59 -30.47
N TRP A 491 -19.99 46.36 -30.98
CA TRP A 491 -21.13 45.45 -31.05
C TRP A 491 -21.69 45.15 -29.66
N MET A 492 -20.82 44.84 -28.69
CA MET A 492 -21.23 44.61 -27.31
C MET A 492 -22.00 45.81 -26.74
N GLU A 493 -21.46 47.03 -26.84
CA GLU A 493 -22.11 48.25 -26.33
C GLU A 493 -23.47 48.52 -26.97
N SER A 494 -23.62 48.23 -28.27
CA SER A 494 -24.88 48.42 -29.01
C SER A 494 -26.01 47.46 -28.59
N CYS A 495 -25.70 46.29 -28.04
CA CYS A 495 -26.69 45.25 -27.74
C CYS A 495 -27.67 45.67 -26.64
N PHE A 496 -27.17 46.33 -25.59
CA PHE A 496 -27.99 46.85 -24.50
C PHE A 496 -27.46 48.21 -24.06
N PRO A 497 -27.85 49.30 -24.76
CA PRO A 497 -27.40 50.64 -24.41
C PRO A 497 -27.76 50.98 -22.95
N ASN A 498 -26.90 51.76 -22.31
CA ASN A 498 -27.20 52.33 -21.00
C ASN A 498 -28.29 53.40 -21.18
N ARG A 499 -29.24 53.49 -20.25
CA ARG A 499 -30.13 54.64 -20.21
C ARG A 499 -29.28 55.88 -19.90
N ASN A 500 -29.17 56.80 -20.84
CA ASN A 500 -28.58 58.11 -20.59
C ASN A 500 -29.32 58.73 -19.40
N ARG A 501 -28.57 59.14 -18.36
CA ARG A 501 -29.12 60.04 -17.34
C ARG A 501 -29.54 61.29 -18.11
N LYS A 502 -30.84 61.50 -18.29
CA LYS A 502 -31.37 62.81 -18.68
C LYS A 502 -30.93 63.76 -17.58
N HIS A 503 -30.10 64.74 -17.94
CA HIS A 503 -29.71 65.85 -17.08
C HIS A 503 -30.94 66.62 -16.60
#